data_AF-A0A2V6JHS8-F1
#
_entry.id   AF-A0A2V6JHS8-F1
#
_cell.length_a   1.000
_cell.length_b   1.000
_cell.length_c   1.000
_cell.angle_alpha   90.00
_cell.angle_beta   90.00
_cell.angle_gamma   90.00
#
_symmetry.space_group_name_H-M   'P 1'
#
loop_
_entity.id
_entity.type
_entity.pdbx_description
1 polymer ?
#
loop_
_entity_poly.entity_id
_entity_poly.type
_entity_poly.pdbx_seq_one_letter_code
_entity_poly.pdbx_strand_id
1 'polypeptide(L)'
;MKTLVLSILCVASVALADDFKTIDGKKDKNVKVKRVEPDGIVLSINYGISKVYFTELPKEVQERFHYDPAKAAAYSTQQNQNLEAWRKQQAQAQVQAQPQEAQATAAAVEPMAKKARTAKERA
;
A
#
# COMPACT_ATOMS: atom_id res chain seq x y z
N MET A 1 -2.24 -31.92 -25.82
CA MET A 1 -1.94 -30.82 -26.75
C MET A 1 -3.14 -29.89 -26.81
N LYS A 2 -3.02 -28.66 -26.29
CA LYS A 2 -3.93 -27.55 -26.58
C LYS A 2 -3.17 -26.26 -26.28
N THR A 3 -2.49 -25.76 -27.30
CA THR A 3 -1.95 -24.41 -27.34
C THR A 3 -3.02 -23.48 -27.88
N LEU A 4 -3.41 -22.49 -27.08
CA LEU A 4 -3.84 -21.13 -27.46
C LEU A 4 -4.19 -20.48 -26.10
N VAL A 5 -3.68 -19.30 -25.73
CA VAL A 5 -4.18 -18.03 -26.23
C VAL A 5 -3.18 -16.93 -25.81
N LEU A 6 -2.64 -16.23 -26.82
CA LEU A 6 -2.53 -14.77 -26.91
C LEU A 6 -1.78 -14.03 -25.79
N SER A 7 -0.45 -14.04 -25.84
CA SER A 7 0.37 -12.99 -25.22
C SER A 7 0.53 -11.83 -26.19
N ILE A 8 -0.46 -10.93 -26.23
CA ILE A 8 -0.28 -9.58 -26.76
C ILE A 8 0.52 -8.80 -25.70
N LEU A 9 1.84 -8.90 -25.80
CA LEU A 9 2.76 -7.96 -25.16
C LEU A 9 2.80 -6.73 -26.07
N CYS A 10 1.93 -5.76 -25.80
CA CYS A 10 1.85 -4.53 -26.58
C CYS A 10 2.16 -3.29 -25.73
N VAL A 11 3.18 -2.60 -26.22
CA VAL A 11 3.52 -1.18 -26.10
C VAL A 11 4.08 -0.72 -24.75
N ALA A 12 5.41 -0.76 -24.67
CA ALA A 12 6.18 0.19 -23.87
C ALA A 12 5.87 1.62 -24.36
N SER A 13 4.93 2.31 -23.70
CA SER A 13 4.72 3.74 -23.89
C SER A 13 5.56 4.51 -22.87
N VAL A 14 6.85 4.63 -23.16
CA VAL A 14 7.75 5.57 -22.47
C VAL A 14 7.51 6.96 -23.06
N ALA A 15 6.39 7.60 -22.71
CA ALA A 15 6.08 8.98 -23.14
C ALA A 15 5.02 9.68 -22.26
N LEU A 16 5.04 9.47 -20.94
CA LEU A 16 4.10 10.13 -20.01
C LEU A 16 4.77 11.13 -19.05
N ALA A 17 6.03 11.48 -19.29
CA ALA A 17 6.75 12.42 -18.43
C ALA A 17 6.46 13.90 -18.77
N ASP A 18 6.22 14.24 -20.05
CA ASP A 18 6.24 15.65 -20.47
C ASP A 18 4.93 16.43 -20.23
N ASP A 19 3.81 15.73 -20.01
CA ASP A 19 2.48 16.36 -20.03
C ASP A 19 1.62 16.15 -18.79
N PHE A 20 2.19 15.70 -17.67
CA PHE A 20 1.50 15.85 -16.38
C PHE A 20 1.58 17.31 -15.91
N LYS A 21 0.99 18.22 -16.70
CA LYS A 21 0.64 19.54 -16.19
C LYS A 21 -0.39 19.30 -15.09
N THR A 22 -0.12 19.84 -13.91
CA THR A 22 -1.12 19.91 -12.84
C THR A 22 -2.39 20.55 -13.40
N ILE A 23 -3.53 20.27 -12.76
CA ILE A 23 -4.87 20.74 -13.15
C ILE A 23 -4.91 22.28 -13.32
N ASP A 24 -3.96 23.00 -12.72
CA ASP A 24 -3.81 24.46 -12.77
C ASP A 24 -2.81 24.98 -13.83
N GLY A 25 -2.31 24.14 -14.73
CA GLY A 25 -1.41 24.56 -15.82
C GLY A 25 0.02 24.96 -15.39
N LYS A 26 0.34 24.92 -14.09
CA LYS A 26 1.70 25.09 -13.57
C LYS A 26 2.48 23.77 -13.71
N LYS A 27 3.52 23.78 -14.53
CA LYS A 27 4.53 22.70 -14.54
C LYS A 27 5.27 22.72 -13.21
N ASP A 28 4.79 21.97 -12.23
CA ASP A 28 5.61 21.66 -11.06
C ASP A 28 6.72 20.72 -11.53
N LYS A 29 7.95 21.26 -11.61
CA LYS A 29 9.17 20.53 -11.99
C LYS A 29 9.49 19.31 -11.11
N ASN A 30 8.69 19.11 -10.06
CA ASN A 30 8.90 18.16 -8.98
C ASN A 30 7.84 17.06 -8.92
N VAL A 31 6.90 17.02 -9.86
CA VAL A 31 5.89 15.96 -9.96
C VAL A 31 6.30 15.02 -11.10
N LYS A 32 6.49 13.74 -10.78
CA LYS A 32 6.81 12.69 -11.76
C LYS A 32 5.76 11.60 -11.72
N VAL A 33 5.19 11.24 -12.85
CA VAL A 33 4.33 10.04 -12.95
C VAL A 33 5.19 8.81 -12.68
N LYS A 34 4.82 8.05 -11.64
CA LYS A 34 5.46 6.79 -11.27
C LYS A 34 4.83 5.61 -12.00
N ARG A 35 3.50 5.59 -12.07
CA ARG A 35 2.72 4.57 -12.76
C ARG A 35 1.29 5.05 -12.94
N VAL A 36 0.60 4.45 -13.90
CA VAL A 36 -0.84 4.59 -14.11
C VAL A 36 -1.51 3.31 -13.64
N GLU A 37 -2.46 3.44 -12.74
CA GLU A 37 -3.34 2.36 -12.26
C GLU A 37 -4.72 2.50 -12.93
N PRO A 38 -5.57 1.46 -12.97
CA PRO A 38 -6.89 1.56 -13.59
C PRO A 38 -7.79 2.66 -12.98
N ASP A 39 -7.61 2.98 -11.71
CA ASP A 39 -8.41 3.95 -10.97
C ASP A 39 -7.74 5.34 -10.84
N GLY A 40 -6.47 5.50 -11.20
CA GLY A 40 -5.77 6.77 -11.05
C GLY A 40 -4.29 6.75 -11.42
N ILE A 41 -3.63 7.88 -11.17
CA ILE A 41 -2.23 8.11 -11.53
C ILE A 41 -1.42 8.32 -10.28
N VAL A 42 -0.39 7.50 -10.13
CA VAL A 42 0.51 7.56 -8.99
C VAL A 42 1.68 8.47 -9.33
N LEU A 43 1.86 9.48 -8.50
CA LEU A 43 2.81 10.56 -8.65
C LEU A 43 3.87 10.47 -7.56
N SER A 44 5.12 10.70 -7.93
CA SER A 44 6.18 11.05 -6.98
C SER A 44 6.24 12.57 -6.92
N ILE A 45 6.13 13.10 -5.71
CA ILE A 45 6.28 14.52 -5.39
C ILE A 45 7.42 14.70 -4.37
N ASN A 46 7.86 15.93 -4.13
CA ASN A 46 8.97 16.21 -3.20
C ASN A 46 8.77 15.62 -1.78
N TYR A 47 7.52 15.50 -1.35
CA TYR A 47 7.16 15.07 -0.01
C TYR A 47 6.64 13.62 0.07
N GLY A 48 6.70 12.85 -1.03
CA GLY A 48 6.31 11.45 -1.02
C GLY A 48 5.63 10.96 -2.30
N ILE A 49 4.78 9.94 -2.15
CA ILE A 49 4.00 9.34 -3.23
C ILE A 49 2.54 9.67 -2.97
N SER A 50 1.86 10.20 -3.98
CA SER A 50 0.42 10.48 -3.95
C SER A 50 -0.27 9.83 -5.14
N LYS A 51 -1.54 9.45 -5.00
CA LYS A 51 -2.38 8.98 -6.10
C LYS A 51 -3.47 10.00 -6.37
N VAL A 52 -3.65 10.38 -7.63
CA VAL A 52 -4.77 11.21 -8.10
C VAL A 52 -5.73 10.31 -8.86
N TYR A 53 -7.00 10.29 -8.45
CA TYR A 53 -8.00 9.41 -9.06
C TYR A 53 -8.47 9.97 -10.41
N PHE A 54 -8.74 9.09 -11.38
CA PHE A 54 -9.24 9.53 -12.69
C PHE A 54 -10.58 10.28 -12.60
N THR A 55 -11.41 9.93 -11.62
CA THR A 55 -12.69 10.60 -11.35
C THR A 55 -12.54 12.07 -10.95
N GLU A 56 -11.37 12.48 -10.47
CA GLU A 56 -11.05 13.84 -10.06
C GLU A 56 -10.37 14.64 -11.19
N LEU A 57 -10.05 13.99 -12.30
CA LEU A 57 -9.35 14.61 -13.43
C LEU A 57 -10.34 15.09 -14.51
N PRO A 58 -10.00 16.15 -15.27
CA PRO A 58 -10.77 16.58 -16.43
C PRO A 58 -10.97 15.44 -17.46
N LYS A 59 -12.08 15.49 -18.21
CA LYS A 59 -12.42 14.44 -19.19
C LYS A 59 -11.33 14.24 -20.25
N GLU A 60 -10.71 15.32 -20.69
CA GLU A 60 -9.64 15.30 -21.69
C GLU A 60 -8.44 14.48 -21.19
N VAL A 61 -8.16 14.55 -19.89
CA VAL A 61 -7.12 13.74 -19.25
C VAL A 61 -7.57 12.29 -19.12
N GLN A 62 -8.81 12.04 -18.67
CA GLN A 62 -9.37 10.69 -18.61
C GLN A 62 -9.29 9.98 -19.98
N GLU A 63 -9.65 10.67 -21.06
CA GLU A 63 -9.60 10.16 -22.44
C GLU A 63 -8.17 9.84 -22.88
N ARG A 64 -7.22 10.75 -22.62
CA ARG A 64 -5.81 10.56 -22.94
C ARG A 64 -5.22 9.30 -22.27
N PHE A 65 -5.66 8.99 -21.06
CA PHE A 65 -5.21 7.82 -20.31
C PHE A 65 -6.12 6.59 -20.49
N HIS A 66 -7.11 6.66 -21.39
CA HIS A 66 -8.04 5.57 -21.67
C HIS A 66 -8.74 5.04 -20.42
N TYR A 67 -9.19 5.97 -19.56
CA TYR A 67 -9.92 5.64 -18.34
C TYR A 67 -11.17 4.80 -18.64
N ASP A 68 -11.28 3.67 -17.94
CA ASP A 68 -12.41 2.75 -18.02
C ASP A 68 -13.04 2.63 -16.62
N PRO A 69 -14.22 3.24 -16.38
CA PRO A 69 -14.86 3.22 -15.07
C PRO A 69 -15.13 1.82 -14.52
N ALA A 70 -15.40 0.83 -15.39
CA ALA A 70 -15.66 -0.53 -14.94
C ALA A 70 -14.38 -1.20 -14.44
N LYS A 71 -13.27 -1.02 -15.16
CA LYS A 71 -11.95 -1.53 -14.72
C LYS A 71 -11.47 -0.83 -13.45
N ALA A 72 -11.70 0.47 -13.33
CA ALA A 72 -11.36 1.26 -12.15
C ALA A 72 -12.10 0.77 -10.90
N ALA A 73 -13.41 0.52 -11.01
CA ALA A 73 -14.23 0.01 -9.93
C ALA A 73 -13.80 -1.41 -9.49
N ALA A 74 -13.54 -2.29 -10.45
CA ALA A 74 -13.05 -3.64 -10.18
C ALA A 74 -11.68 -3.61 -9.47
N TYR A 75 -10.76 -2.78 -9.94
CA TYR A 75 -9.44 -2.60 -9.34
C TYR A 75 -9.53 -2.06 -7.91
N SER A 76 -10.33 -1.00 -7.70
CA SER A 76 -10.51 -0.39 -6.38
C SER A 76 -11.10 -1.37 -5.36
N THR A 77 -12.08 -2.17 -5.80
CA THR A 77 -12.69 -3.22 -4.97
C THR A 77 -11.64 -4.26 -4.56
N GLN A 78 -10.83 -4.72 -5.51
CA GLN A 78 -9.76 -5.68 -5.24
C GLN A 78 -8.70 -5.11 -4.28
N GLN A 79 -8.28 -3.85 -4.45
CA GLN A 79 -7.34 -3.19 -3.55
C GLN A 79 -7.87 -3.12 -2.12
N ASN A 80 -9.14 -2.74 -1.95
CA ASN A 80 -9.78 -2.67 -0.64
C ASN A 80 -9.87 -4.04 0.03
N GLN A 81 -10.26 -5.07 -0.72
CA GLN A 81 -10.30 -6.45 -0.22
C GLN A 81 -8.92 -6.94 0.24
N ASN A 82 -7.86 -6.65 -0.52
CA ASN A 82 -6.49 -6.99 -0.16
C ASN A 82 -6.05 -6.27 1.11
N LEU A 83 -6.37 -4.97 1.23
CA LEU A 83 -6.04 -4.18 2.40
C LEU A 83 -6.79 -4.67 3.65
N GLU A 84 -8.06 -5.01 3.53
CA GLU A 84 -8.84 -5.60 4.62
C GLU A 84 -8.31 -6.96 5.05
N ALA A 85 -7.96 -7.83 4.10
CA ALA A 85 -7.36 -9.13 4.38
C ALA A 85 -6.04 -8.97 5.15
N TRP A 86 -5.17 -8.06 4.69
CA TRP A 86 -3.91 -7.75 5.36
C TRP A 86 -4.13 -7.18 6.77
N ARG A 87 -5.08 -6.25 6.95
CA ARG A 87 -5.44 -5.72 8.27
C ARG A 87 -5.92 -6.81 9.22
N LYS A 88 -6.76 -7.73 8.75
CA LYS A 88 -7.24 -8.87 9.54
C LYS A 88 -6.09 -9.78 9.97
N GLN A 89 -5.16 -10.08 9.07
CA GLN A 89 -3.97 -10.88 9.39
C GLN A 89 -3.09 -10.20 10.45
N GLN A 90 -2.86 -8.89 10.32
CA GLN A 90 -2.08 -8.14 11.31
C GLN A 90 -2.75 -8.10 12.69
N ALA A 91 -4.06 -7.87 12.73
CA ALA A 91 -4.81 -7.88 13.98
C ALA A 91 -4.74 -9.26 14.66
N GLN A 92 -4.87 -10.35 13.89
CA GLN A 92 -4.73 -11.70 14.42
C GLN A 92 -3.31 -11.98 14.95
N ALA A 93 -2.27 -11.53 14.24
CA ALA A 93 -0.88 -11.68 14.69
C ALA A 93 -0.63 -10.91 16.01
N GLN A 94 -1.15 -9.69 16.14
CA GLN A 94 -1.04 -8.91 17.39
C GLN A 94 -1.78 -9.57 18.56
N VAL A 95 -2.98 -10.10 18.31
CA VAL A 95 -3.76 -10.81 19.34
C VAL A 95 -3.06 -12.09 19.79
N GLN A 96 -2.35 -12.80 18.90
CA GLN A 96 -1.59 -14.00 19.28
C GLN A 96 -0.28 -13.68 20.01
N ALA A 97 0.36 -12.55 19.69
CA ALA A 97 1.60 -12.12 20.33
C ALA A 97 1.40 -11.65 21.78
N GLN A 98 0.32 -10.92 22.08
CA GLN A 98 0.08 -10.34 23.41
C GLN A 98 0.01 -11.37 24.58
N PRO A 99 -0.74 -12.49 24.48
CA PRO A 99 -0.78 -13.50 25.53
C PRO A 99 0.57 -14.18 25.74
N GLN A 100 1.33 -14.42 24.67
CA GLN A 100 2.64 -15.03 24.74
C GLN A 100 3.68 -14.09 25.36
N GLU A 101 3.67 -12.81 25.01
CA GLU A 101 4.52 -11.79 25.62
C GLU A 101 4.18 -11.57 27.10
N ALA A 102 2.90 -11.50 27.46
CA ALA A 102 2.47 -11.36 28.86
C ALA A 102 2.85 -12.58 29.72
N GLN A 103 2.71 -13.79 29.18
CA GLN A 103 3.13 -15.01 29.87
C GLN A 103 4.65 -15.14 29.96
N ALA A 104 5.39 -14.78 28.90
CA ALA A 104 6.85 -14.80 28.90
C ALA A 104 7.45 -13.76 29.85
N THR A 105 6.88 -12.54 29.88
CA THR A 105 7.29 -11.51 30.84
C THR A 105 6.97 -11.94 32.27
N ALA A 106 5.77 -12.44 32.55
CA ALA A 106 5.38 -12.95 33.88
C ALA A 106 6.27 -14.12 34.34
N ALA A 107 6.59 -15.08 33.46
CA ALA A 107 7.48 -16.19 33.75
C ALA A 107 8.94 -15.75 33.96
N ALA A 108 9.36 -14.61 33.39
CA ALA A 108 10.68 -14.05 33.59
C ALA A 108 10.81 -13.21 34.88
N VAL A 109 9.75 -12.50 35.30
CA VAL A 109 9.80 -11.73 36.57
C VAL A 109 9.70 -12.61 37.81
N GLU A 110 9.00 -13.74 37.76
CA GLU A 110 8.84 -14.63 38.93
C GLU A 110 10.17 -15.17 39.51
N PRO A 111 11.10 -15.72 38.71
CA PRO A 111 12.39 -16.19 39.22
C PRO A 111 13.31 -15.04 39.66
N MET A 112 13.23 -13.86 39.04
CA MET A 112 14.02 -12.69 39.44
C MET A 112 13.57 -12.12 40.78
N ALA A 113 12.26 -12.03 41.01
CA ALA A 113 11.69 -11.59 42.27
C ALA A 113 12.02 -12.56 43.43
N LYS A 114 11.99 -13.87 43.16
CA LYS A 114 12.41 -14.89 44.13
C LYS A 114 13.89 -14.75 44.50
N LYS A 115 14.79 -14.66 43.51
CA LYS A 115 16.24 -14.45 43.73
C LYS A 115 16.55 -13.19 44.55
N ALA A 116 15.86 -12.08 44.27
CA ALA A 116 16.06 -10.82 44.98
C ALA A 116 15.64 -10.89 46.45
N ARG A 117 14.55 -11.62 46.76
CA ARG A 117 14.11 -11.85 48.14
C ARG A 117 15.09 -12.74 48.91
N THR A 118 15.55 -13.84 48.31
CA THR A 118 16.49 -14.76 48.97
C THR A 118 17.86 -14.13 49.22
N ALA A 119 18.30 -13.20 48.37
CA ALA A 119 19.54 -12.45 48.58
C ALA A 119 19.42 -11.44 49.73
N LYS A 120 18.24 -10.84 49.93
CA LYS A 120 17.99 -9.85 50.99
C LYS A 120 17.83 -10.49 52.38
N GLU A 121 17.34 -11.72 52.47
CA GLU A 121 17.21 -12.48 53.72
C GLU A 121 18.54 -13.08 54.22
N ARG A 122 19.60 -13.03 53.39
CA ARG A 122 20.93 -13.57 53.71
C ARG A 122 21.98 -12.50 54.03
N ALA A 123 21.58 -11.23 54.07
CA ALA A 123 22.42 -10.08 54.42
C ALA A 123 22.03 -9.57 55.81
#